data_AF-A0A2M6Z5G2-F1
#
_entry.id   AF-A0A2M6Z5G2-F1
#
_cell.length_a   1.000
_cell.length_b   1.000
_cell.length_c   1.000
_cell.angle_alpha   90.00
_cell.angle_beta   90.00
_cell.angle_gamma   90.00
#
_symmetry.space_group_name_H-M   'P 1'
#
loop_
_entity.id
_entity.type
_entity.pdbx_description
1 polymer ?
#
loop_
_entity_poly.entity_id
_entity_poly.type
_entity_poly.pdbx_seq_one_letter_code
_entity_poly.pdbx_strand_id
1 'polypeptide(L)'
;MKSNWLWDMKISKCEVKKILRNPQDKKFLKFSAVLLARENSPKEVLTKYITPINFCRNWHLIKKVMRKDKWNDRRIEFWQAIYEKIAEKLRNKNIQINGVNKDAKPIDELCLAVGNKIKLIRKQKGLTQKQLAEKMKVSQQLISRMESGRDNVSLITIKRLVSSLGGAISIDIK
;
A
#
# COMPACT_ATOMS: atom_id res chain seq x y z
N MET A 1 -31.71 18.30 -3.61
CA MET A 1 -31.54 17.83 -5.01
C MET A 1 -30.72 16.54 -4.99
N LYS A 2 -31.21 15.44 -5.59
CA LYS A 2 -30.44 14.19 -5.68
C LYS A 2 -29.28 14.42 -6.64
N SER A 3 -28.05 14.38 -6.13
CA SER A 3 -26.82 14.51 -6.91
C SER A 3 -26.77 13.40 -7.97
N ASN A 4 -27.09 13.74 -9.22
CA ASN A 4 -26.92 12.85 -10.36
C ASN A 4 -25.50 13.03 -10.90
N TRP A 5 -24.48 12.70 -10.11
CA TRP A 5 -23.06 12.87 -10.46
C TRP A 5 -22.61 12.13 -11.75
N LEU A 6 -23.50 11.30 -12.30
CA LEU A 6 -23.39 10.51 -13.53
C LEU A 6 -23.94 11.21 -14.79
N TRP A 7 -24.38 12.46 -14.70
CA TRP A 7 -25.14 13.15 -15.75
C TRP A 7 -24.43 13.26 -17.12
N ASP A 8 -23.10 13.21 -17.17
CA ASP A 8 -22.27 13.28 -18.37
C ASP A 8 -21.73 11.90 -18.82
N MET A 9 -22.07 10.82 -18.12
CA MET A 9 -21.51 9.49 -18.38
C MET A 9 -22.49 8.60 -19.14
N LYS A 10 -22.04 8.01 -20.25
CA LYS A 10 -22.78 7.00 -21.05
C LYS A 10 -22.88 5.63 -20.36
N ILE A 11 -23.02 5.59 -19.02
CA ILE A 11 -22.98 4.36 -18.22
C ILE A 11 -24.11 4.37 -17.20
N SER A 12 -24.78 3.22 -17.06
CA SER A 12 -25.90 3.09 -16.13
C SER A 12 -25.45 3.15 -14.66
N LYS A 13 -26.31 3.68 -13.79
CA LYS A 13 -26.07 3.73 -12.34
C LYS A 13 -25.86 2.35 -11.72
N CYS A 14 -26.49 1.31 -12.27
CA CYS A 14 -26.35 -0.06 -11.79
C CYS A 14 -24.96 -0.62 -12.11
N GLU A 15 -24.47 -0.36 -13.33
CA GLU A 15 -23.15 -0.79 -13.77
C GLU A 15 -22.03 -0.11 -12.99
N VAL A 16 -22.13 1.19 -12.74
CA VAL A 16 -21.15 1.90 -11.90
C VAL A 16 -21.14 1.36 -10.47
N LYS A 17 -22.30 1.02 -9.90
CA LYS A 17 -22.35 0.36 -8.58
C LYS A 17 -21.66 -1.00 -8.59
N LYS A 18 -21.80 -1.80 -9.65
CA LYS A 18 -21.09 -3.09 -9.78
C LYS A 18 -19.57 -2.87 -9.80
N ILE A 19 -19.10 -1.91 -10.59
CA ILE A 19 -17.67 -1.56 -10.69
C ILE A 19 -17.13 -1.08 -9.34
N LEU A 20 -17.83 -0.15 -8.67
CA LEU A 20 -17.40 0.43 -7.40
C LEU A 20 -17.48 -0.54 -6.21
N ARG A 21 -18.22 -1.64 -6.34
CA ARG A 21 -18.19 -2.74 -5.37
C ARG A 21 -17.03 -3.72 -5.59
N ASN A 22 -16.38 -3.68 -6.76
CA ASN A 22 -15.25 -4.55 -7.11
C ASN A 22 -13.92 -3.77 -7.18
N PRO A 23 -13.08 -3.78 -6.13
CA PRO A 23 -11.80 -3.06 -6.12
C PRO A 23 -10.74 -3.60 -7.10
N GLN A 24 -10.94 -4.80 -7.68
CA GLN A 24 -10.01 -5.37 -8.66
C GLN A 24 -10.31 -4.92 -10.09
N ASP A 25 -11.48 -4.31 -10.32
CA ASP A 25 -11.83 -3.79 -11.64
C ASP A 25 -10.89 -2.65 -12.05
N LYS A 26 -10.37 -2.71 -13.29
CA LYS A 26 -9.48 -1.69 -13.85
C LYS A 26 -10.11 -0.30 -13.84
N LYS A 27 -11.45 -0.22 -13.94
CA LYS A 27 -12.23 1.01 -13.94
C LYS A 27 -12.51 1.54 -12.54
N PHE A 28 -12.33 0.73 -11.48
CA PHE A 28 -12.64 1.11 -10.09
C PHE A 28 -12.02 2.45 -9.69
N LEU A 29 -10.72 2.64 -9.93
CA LEU A 29 -10.00 3.85 -9.54
C LEU A 29 -10.52 5.10 -10.26
N LYS A 30 -10.84 4.97 -11.56
CA LYS A 30 -11.37 6.06 -12.37
C LYS A 30 -12.74 6.51 -11.87
N PHE A 31 -13.67 5.57 -11.69
CA PHE A 31 -15.01 5.90 -11.21
C PHE A 31 -15.02 6.37 -9.76
N SER A 32 -14.14 5.82 -8.92
CA SER A 32 -14.00 6.29 -7.53
C SER A 32 -13.52 7.74 -7.50
N ALA A 33 -12.51 8.10 -8.29
CA ALA A 33 -12.03 9.48 -8.36
C ALA A 33 -13.13 10.45 -8.83
N VAL A 34 -13.88 10.09 -9.88
CA VAL A 34 -14.98 10.92 -10.39
C VAL A 34 -16.12 11.05 -9.38
N LEU A 35 -16.49 9.95 -8.72
CA LEU A 35 -17.51 9.96 -7.67
C LEU A 35 -17.12 10.91 -6.53
N LEU A 36 -15.89 10.80 -6.02
CA LEU A 36 -15.43 11.62 -4.90
C LEU A 36 -15.22 13.09 -5.28
N ALA A 37 -14.84 13.38 -6.53
CA ALA A 37 -14.71 14.76 -7.01
C ALA A 37 -16.06 15.50 -7.02
N ARG A 38 -17.15 14.78 -7.29
CA ARG A 38 -18.48 15.36 -7.55
C ARG A 38 -19.47 15.20 -6.40
N GLU A 39 -19.29 14.18 -5.56
CA GLU A 39 -20.19 13.88 -4.46
C GLU A 39 -19.67 14.43 -3.13
N ASN A 40 -20.56 15.10 -2.38
CA ASN A 40 -20.20 15.78 -1.13
C ASN A 40 -20.69 15.03 0.11
N SER A 41 -21.44 13.95 -0.07
CA SER A 41 -22.05 13.20 1.02
C SER A 41 -21.27 11.91 1.31
N PRO A 42 -20.46 11.87 2.40
CA PRO A 42 -19.74 10.67 2.80
C PRO A 42 -20.67 9.48 3.04
N LYS A 43 -21.82 9.72 3.67
CA LYS A 43 -22.81 8.67 3.94
C LYS A 43 -23.34 8.05 2.65
N GLU A 44 -23.60 8.86 1.62
CA GLU A 44 -24.09 8.35 0.34
C GLU A 44 -23.03 7.52 -0.38
N VAL A 45 -21.80 8.02 -0.48
CA VAL A 45 -20.68 7.31 -1.12
C VAL A 45 -20.39 5.99 -0.43
N LEU A 46 -20.24 6.03 0.90
CA LEU A 46 -19.74 4.91 1.70
C LEU A 46 -20.77 3.83 1.98
N THR A 47 -22.06 4.14 1.79
CA THR A 47 -23.16 3.17 1.94
C THR A 47 -23.65 2.66 0.59
N LYS A 48 -23.77 3.52 -0.42
CA LYS A 48 -24.42 3.13 -1.69
C LYS A 48 -23.45 2.64 -2.77
N TYR A 49 -22.18 3.05 -2.72
CA TYR A 49 -21.24 2.83 -3.82
C TYR A 49 -19.99 2.05 -3.40
N ILE A 50 -19.22 2.53 -2.43
CA ILE A 50 -17.93 1.95 -2.01
C ILE A 50 -18.01 1.63 -0.52
N THR A 51 -17.55 0.45 -0.08
CA THR A 51 -17.52 0.14 1.36
C THR A 51 -16.42 0.94 2.08
N PRO A 52 -16.56 1.28 3.38
CA PRO A 52 -15.53 2.02 4.13
C PRO A 52 -14.15 1.36 4.08
N ILE A 53 -14.11 0.03 4.13
CA ILE A 53 -12.86 -0.75 4.05
C ILE A 53 -12.22 -0.58 2.66
N ASN A 54 -12.98 -0.72 1.58
CA ASN A 54 -12.46 -0.60 0.21
C ASN A 54 -12.05 0.83 -0.11
N PHE A 55 -12.79 1.81 0.40
CA PHE A 55 -12.43 3.22 0.32
C PHE A 55 -11.07 3.48 0.98
N CYS A 56 -10.90 3.10 2.25
CA CYS A 56 -9.66 3.32 2.97
C CYS A 56 -8.47 2.56 2.35
N ARG A 57 -8.65 1.30 1.93
CA ARG A 57 -7.60 0.49 1.29
C ARG A 57 -7.08 1.10 -0.02
N ASN A 58 -7.95 1.77 -0.77
CA ASN A 58 -7.61 2.31 -2.10
C ASN A 58 -7.46 3.84 -2.11
N TRP A 59 -7.62 4.52 -0.97
CA TRP A 59 -7.64 5.98 -0.89
C TRP A 59 -6.38 6.62 -1.50
N HIS A 60 -5.20 6.08 -1.22
CA HIS A 60 -3.94 6.60 -1.78
C HIS A 60 -3.90 6.57 -3.31
N LEU A 61 -4.44 5.49 -3.91
CA LEU A 61 -4.51 5.35 -5.36
C LEU A 61 -5.57 6.28 -5.96
N ILE A 62 -6.74 6.37 -5.33
CA ILE A 62 -7.82 7.26 -5.78
C ILE A 62 -7.35 8.73 -5.70
N LYS A 63 -6.72 9.12 -4.59
CA LYS A 63 -6.10 10.43 -4.38
C LYS A 63 -5.04 10.76 -5.44
N LYS A 64 -4.21 9.77 -5.82
CA LYS A 64 -3.22 9.93 -6.91
C LYS A 64 -3.90 10.21 -8.26
N VAL A 65 -5.05 9.59 -8.54
CA VAL A 65 -5.83 9.87 -9.75
C VAL A 65 -6.48 11.26 -9.68
N MET A 66 -7.07 11.64 -8.55
CA MET A 66 -7.72 12.95 -8.38
C MET A 66 -6.73 14.11 -8.54
N ARG A 67 -5.50 13.98 -8.03
CA ARG A 67 -4.43 15.00 -8.13
C ARG A 67 -3.94 15.28 -9.55
N LYS A 68 -4.30 14.45 -10.53
CA LYS A 68 -4.02 14.76 -11.95
C LYS A 68 -4.77 16.01 -12.41
N ASP A 69 -5.85 16.37 -11.72
CA ASP A 69 -6.64 17.56 -11.97
C ASP A 69 -6.64 18.44 -10.71
N LYS A 70 -6.01 19.62 -10.81
CA LYS A 70 -5.82 20.58 -9.71
C LYS A 70 -7.14 21.11 -9.15
N TRP A 71 -8.22 21.13 -9.94
CA TRP A 71 -9.53 21.58 -9.48
C TRP A 71 -10.12 20.71 -8.35
N ASN A 72 -9.54 19.52 -8.12
CA ASN A 72 -9.97 18.60 -7.07
C ASN A 72 -9.30 18.83 -5.70
N ASP A 73 -8.38 19.79 -5.54
CA ASP A 73 -7.59 19.91 -4.29
C ASP A 73 -8.45 20.11 -3.04
N ARG A 74 -9.44 21.01 -3.09
CA ARG A 74 -10.43 21.18 -2.00
C ARG A 74 -11.22 19.90 -1.70
N ARG A 75 -11.53 19.09 -2.74
CA ARG A 75 -12.24 17.81 -2.58
C ARG A 75 -11.34 16.76 -1.95
N ILE A 76 -10.07 16.75 -2.33
CA ILE A 76 -9.06 15.85 -1.79
C ILE A 76 -8.88 16.13 -0.29
N GLU A 77 -8.82 17.39 0.12
CA GLU A 77 -8.74 17.78 1.53
C GLU A 77 -9.98 17.33 2.32
N PHE A 78 -11.18 17.59 1.78
CA PHE A 78 -12.43 17.13 2.38
C PHE A 78 -12.45 15.61 2.59
N TRP A 79 -12.16 14.83 1.53
CA TRP A 79 -12.16 13.37 1.61
C TRP A 79 -10.99 12.81 2.42
N GLN A 80 -9.89 13.55 2.53
CA GLN A 80 -8.77 13.22 3.41
C GLN A 80 -9.21 13.24 4.88
N ALA A 81 -9.95 14.27 5.31
CA ALA A 81 -10.48 14.34 6.68
C ALA A 81 -11.49 13.20 6.96
N ILE A 82 -12.33 12.85 5.98
CA ILE A 82 -13.23 11.71 6.08
C ILE A 82 -12.46 10.39 6.20
N TYR A 83 -11.42 10.22 5.38
CA TYR A 83 -10.53 9.06 5.45
C TYR A 83 -9.89 8.92 6.83
N GLU A 84 -9.36 10.00 7.41
CA GLU A 84 -8.73 9.99 8.73
C GLU A 84 -9.70 9.51 9.81
N LYS A 85 -10.91 10.07 9.83
CA LYS A 85 -11.96 9.68 10.79
C LYS A 85 -12.38 8.21 10.66
N ILE A 86 -12.45 7.68 9.45
CA ILE A 86 -12.82 6.28 9.23
C ILE A 86 -11.65 5.36 9.57
N ALA A 87 -10.44 5.73 9.18
CA ALA A 87 -9.24 4.96 9.45
C ALA A 87 -9.00 4.83 10.97
N GLU A 88 -9.22 5.90 11.73
CA GLU A 88 -9.18 5.89 13.18
C GLU A 88 -10.21 4.91 13.78
N LYS A 89 -11.47 4.98 13.35
CA LYS A 89 -12.52 4.04 13.81
C LYS A 89 -12.19 2.58 13.52
N LEU A 90 -11.57 2.30 12.37
CA LEU A 90 -11.16 0.96 11.98
C LEU A 90 -9.94 0.47 12.77
N ARG A 91 -8.96 1.36 13.05
CA ARG A 91 -7.82 1.07 13.93
C ARG A 91 -8.27 0.73 15.35
N ASN A 92 -9.22 1.48 15.89
CA ASN A 92 -9.80 1.21 17.21
C ASN A 92 -10.54 -0.15 17.27
N LYS A 93 -10.91 -0.71 16.12
CA LYS A 93 -11.50 -2.05 15.97
C LYS A 93 -10.47 -3.12 15.58
N ASN A 94 -9.16 -2.82 15.64
CA ASN A 94 -8.07 -3.70 15.20
C ASN A 94 -8.16 -4.17 13.73
N ILE A 95 -8.85 -3.43 12.86
CA ILE A 95 -8.95 -3.78 11.44
C ILE A 95 -7.74 -3.18 10.69
N GLN A 96 -6.88 -4.04 10.15
CA GLN A 96 -5.75 -3.62 9.33
C GLN A 96 -6.22 -3.11 7.95
N ILE A 97 -5.98 -1.81 7.70
CA ILE A 97 -6.30 -1.13 6.43
C ILE A 97 -5.15 -1.23 5.42
N ASN A 98 -3.96 -1.64 5.87
CA ASN A 98 -2.75 -1.68 5.05
C ASN A 98 -3.07 -2.27 3.68
N GLY A 99 -2.97 -1.41 2.67
CA GLY A 99 -3.29 -1.73 1.29
C GLY A 99 -2.55 -3.01 0.94
N VAL A 100 -3.28 -3.96 0.37
CA VAL A 100 -2.67 -5.09 -0.32
C VAL A 100 -1.72 -4.44 -1.34
N ASN A 101 -0.41 -4.49 -1.05
CA ASN A 101 0.60 -4.21 -2.04
C ASN A 101 0.31 -5.21 -3.16
N LYS A 102 -0.23 -4.74 -4.28
CA LYS A 102 -0.46 -5.57 -5.48
C LYS A 102 0.85 -6.10 -6.06
N ASP A 103 1.99 -5.65 -5.53
CA ASP A 103 3.36 -6.11 -5.82
C ASP A 103 3.95 -7.00 -4.71
N ALA A 104 3.14 -7.49 -3.76
CA ALA A 104 3.60 -8.56 -2.87
C ALA A 104 3.81 -9.83 -3.71
N LYS A 105 5.00 -9.93 -4.32
CA LYS A 105 5.54 -11.20 -4.80
C LYS A 105 5.28 -12.24 -3.69
N PRO A 106 4.86 -13.46 -4.05
CA PRO A 106 4.80 -14.55 -3.09
C PRO A 106 6.11 -14.53 -2.31
N ILE A 107 5.99 -14.44 -0.98
CA ILE A 107 7.15 -14.41 -0.10
C ILE A 107 7.83 -15.76 -0.31
N ASP A 108 8.96 -15.72 -1.00
CA ASP A 108 9.80 -16.89 -1.17
C ASP A 108 10.34 -17.31 0.20
N GLU A 109 10.09 -18.56 0.58
CA GLU A 109 10.35 -19.05 1.93
C GLU A 109 11.85 -18.97 2.27
N LEU A 110 12.72 -19.22 1.29
CA LEU A 110 14.17 -19.06 1.41
C LEU A 110 14.53 -17.59 1.63
N CYS A 111 13.98 -16.66 0.83
CA CYS A 111 14.22 -15.23 1.00
C CYS A 111 13.78 -14.73 2.38
N LEU A 112 12.64 -15.21 2.90
CA LEU A 112 12.16 -14.88 4.24
C LEU A 112 13.08 -15.42 5.33
N ALA A 113 13.51 -16.68 5.22
CA ALA A 113 14.41 -17.30 6.18
C ALA A 113 15.75 -16.56 6.25
N VAL A 114 16.33 -16.23 5.08
CA VAL A 114 17.58 -15.46 4.99
C VAL A 114 17.40 -14.05 5.55
N GLY A 115 16.33 -13.34 5.15
CA GLY A 115 16.02 -12.00 5.64
C GLY A 115 15.86 -11.93 7.16
N ASN A 116 15.19 -12.92 7.75
CA ASN A 116 15.04 -13.04 9.20
C ASN A 116 16.37 -13.27 9.93
N LYS A 117 17.25 -14.13 9.40
CA LYS A 117 18.60 -14.34 9.96
C LYS A 117 19.44 -13.06 9.91
N ILE A 118 19.41 -12.35 8.79
CA ILE A 118 20.11 -11.05 8.64
C ILE A 118 19.61 -10.04 9.68
N LYS A 119 18.29 -9.92 9.81
CA LYS A 119 17.66 -9.01 10.78
C LYS A 119 18.05 -9.33 12.22
N LEU A 120 18.12 -10.62 12.55
CA LEU A 120 18.55 -11.09 13.88
C LEU A 120 20.00 -10.66 14.16
N ILE A 121 20.93 -10.95 13.26
CA ILE A 121 22.35 -10.59 13.42
C ILE A 121 22.52 -9.07 13.51
N ARG A 122 21.83 -8.30 12.65
CA ARG A 122 21.86 -6.83 12.72
C ARG A 122 21.43 -6.33 14.09
N LYS A 123 20.33 -6.86 14.63
CA LYS A 123 19.82 -6.48 15.96
C LYS A 123 20.78 -6.86 17.09
N GLN A 124 21.40 -8.04 17.02
CA GLN A 124 22.42 -8.46 17.99
C GLN A 124 23.62 -7.51 18.01
N LYS A 125 23.91 -6.84 16.88
CA LYS A 125 24.94 -5.80 16.78
C LYS A 125 24.47 -4.39 17.15
N GLY A 126 23.24 -4.24 17.63
CA GLY A 126 22.68 -2.93 18.03
C GLY A 126 22.49 -1.95 16.86
N LEU A 127 22.54 -2.41 15.61
CA LEU A 127 22.47 -1.55 14.43
C LEU A 127 21.02 -1.31 14.00
N THR A 128 20.69 -0.08 13.63
CA THR A 128 19.46 0.24 12.88
C THR A 128 19.60 -0.17 11.41
N GLN A 129 18.49 -0.28 10.68
CA GLN A 129 18.53 -0.52 9.24
C GLN A 129 19.27 0.59 8.47
N LYS A 130 19.15 1.85 8.93
CA LYS A 130 19.84 2.99 8.34
C LYS A 130 21.35 2.87 8.51
N GLN A 131 21.82 2.55 9.71
CA GLN A 131 23.26 2.36 10.00
C GLN A 131 23.85 1.18 9.22
N LEU A 132 23.12 0.06 9.08
CA LEU A 132 23.58 -1.05 8.24
C LEU A 132 23.64 -0.62 6.77
N ALA A 133 22.64 0.12 6.28
CA ALA A 133 22.62 0.62 4.91
C ALA A 133 23.80 1.56 4.62
N GLU A 134 24.12 2.47 5.53
CA GLU A 134 25.28 3.35 5.46
C GLU A 134 26.59 2.55 5.43
N LYS A 135 26.75 1.55 6.31
CA LYS A 135 27.91 0.66 6.33
C LYS A 135 28.09 -0.10 5.01
N MET A 136 26.99 -0.47 4.38
CA MET A 136 26.96 -1.18 3.10
C MET A 136 27.01 -0.27 1.87
N LYS A 137 26.91 1.05 2.04
CA LYS A 137 26.74 2.05 0.96
C LYS A 137 25.53 1.73 0.05
N VAL A 138 24.40 1.40 0.66
CA VAL A 138 23.12 1.13 -0.03
C VAL A 138 21.98 1.94 0.59
N SER A 139 20.78 1.89 -0.01
CA SER A 139 19.61 2.56 0.56
C SER A 139 19.02 1.77 1.74
N GLN A 140 18.47 2.47 2.74
CA GLN A 140 17.76 1.84 3.87
C GLN A 140 16.54 1.04 3.40
N GLN A 141 15.91 1.45 2.29
CA GLN A 141 14.82 0.73 1.65
C GLN A 141 15.27 -0.63 1.12
N LEU A 142 16.50 -0.75 0.59
CA LEU A 142 17.04 -2.02 0.15
C LEU A 142 17.18 -2.98 1.33
N ILE A 143 17.80 -2.54 2.44
CA ILE A 143 17.91 -3.35 3.67
C ILE A 143 16.53 -3.80 4.18
N SER A 144 15.55 -2.90 4.20
CA SER A 144 14.18 -3.22 4.60
C SER A 144 13.53 -4.28 3.71
N ARG A 145 13.73 -4.20 2.39
CA ARG A 145 13.24 -5.24 1.45
C ARG A 145 13.93 -6.58 1.64
N MET A 146 15.24 -6.60 1.89
CA MET A 146 15.96 -7.85 2.20
C MET A 146 15.44 -8.49 3.49
N GLU A 147 15.32 -7.73 4.58
CA GLU A 147 14.89 -8.23 5.88
C GLU A 147 13.41 -8.66 5.92
N SER A 148 12.60 -8.21 4.96
CA SER A 148 11.20 -8.60 4.84
C SER A 148 10.97 -9.76 3.87
N GLY A 149 12.03 -10.30 3.24
CA GLY A 149 11.92 -11.38 2.26
C GLY A 149 11.18 -10.98 0.97
N ARG A 150 11.06 -9.67 0.70
CA ARG A 150 10.29 -9.14 -0.44
C ARG A 150 11.10 -9.01 -1.74
N ASP A 151 12.42 -9.12 -1.66
CA ASP A 151 13.32 -9.11 -2.80
C ASP A 151 14.11 -10.41 -2.90
N ASN A 152 14.27 -10.91 -4.13
CA ASN A 152 15.27 -11.92 -4.46
C ASN A 152 16.63 -11.22 -4.59
N VAL A 153 17.41 -11.26 -3.52
CA VAL A 153 18.71 -10.61 -3.42
C VAL A 153 19.79 -11.57 -3.92
N SER A 154 20.70 -11.09 -4.76
CA SER A 154 21.81 -11.93 -5.23
C SER A 154 22.65 -12.48 -4.06
N LEU A 155 23.16 -13.71 -4.22
CA LEU A 155 24.07 -14.32 -3.24
C LEU A 155 25.29 -13.44 -2.94
N ILE A 156 25.79 -12.71 -3.95
CA ILE A 156 26.91 -11.77 -3.81
C ILE A 156 26.56 -10.64 -2.85
N THR A 157 25.36 -10.07 -2.96
CA THR A 157 24.90 -9.01 -2.07
C THR A 157 24.69 -9.53 -0.64
N ILE A 158 24.13 -10.73 -0.48
CA ILE A 158 23.98 -11.39 0.82
C ILE A 158 25.36 -11.61 1.45
N LYS A 159 26.34 -12.11 0.69
CA LYS A 159 27.73 -12.29 1.13
C LYS A 159 28.32 -10.97 1.65
N ARG A 160 28.22 -9.90 0.86
CA ARG A 160 28.70 -8.57 1.28
C ARG A 160 28.02 -8.10 2.57
N LEU A 161 26.72 -8.33 2.70
CA LEU A 161 25.97 -7.95 3.89
C LEU A 161 26.44 -8.71 5.12
N VAL A 162 26.51 -10.04 5.02
CA VAL A 162 26.93 -10.90 6.12
C VAL A 162 28.38 -10.62 6.52
N SER A 163 29.28 -10.38 5.56
CA SER A 163 30.65 -9.93 5.84
C SER A 163 30.69 -8.56 6.53
N SER A 164 29.84 -7.60 6.14
CA SER A 164 29.75 -6.31 6.84
C SER A 164 29.24 -6.45 8.28
N LEU A 165 28.47 -7.50 8.54
CA LEU A 165 28.02 -7.91 9.86
C LEU A 165 29.00 -8.89 10.52
N GLY A 166 30.20 -9.13 9.98
CA GLY A 166 31.22 -10.02 10.57
C GLY A 166 30.78 -11.48 10.71
N GLY A 167 29.85 -11.93 9.88
CA GLY A 167 29.44 -13.33 9.79
C GLY A 167 30.00 -14.02 8.53
N ALA A 168 29.68 -15.30 8.39
CA ALA A 168 29.97 -16.11 7.20
C ALA A 168 28.68 -16.75 6.66
N ILE A 169 28.68 -17.12 5.38
CA ILE A 169 27.57 -17.84 4.72
C ILE A 169 28.03 -19.26 4.43
N SER A 170 27.22 -20.23 4.85
CA SER A 170 27.28 -21.63 4.39
C SER A 170 26.01 -21.94 3.61
N ILE A 171 26.14 -22.70 2.52
CA ILE A 171 25.02 -23.17 1.70
C ILE A 171 25.17 -24.68 1.57
N ASP A 172 24.20 -25.40 2.11
CA ASP A 172 24.11 -26.86 2.05
C ASP A 172 22.99 -27.25 1.09
N ILE A 173 23.30 -28.07 0.09
CA ILE A 173 22.34 -28.60 -0.90
C ILE A 173 22.20 -30.09 -0.61
N LYS A 174 20.97 -30.54 -0.38
CA LYS A 174 20.64 -31.95 -0.13
C LYS A 174 20.13 -32.62 -1.40
#